data_AF-A0A2D7NCJ9-F1
#
_entry.id   AF-A0A2D7NCJ9-F1
#
_cell.length_a   1.000
_cell.length_b   1.000
_cell.length_c   1.000
_cell.angle_alpha   90.00
_cell.angle_beta   90.00
_cell.angle_gamma   90.00
#
_symmetry.space_group_name_H-M   'P 1'
#
loop_
_entity.id
_entity.type
_entity.pdbx_description
1 polymer ?
#
loop_
_entity_poly.entity_id
_entity_poly.type
_entity_poly.pdbx_seq_one_letter_code
_entity_poly.pdbx_strand_id
1 'polypeptide(L)'
;MIKLIKIILSIFLFKLLTANCQEGYIDIENQCYFESDLEVINIFLQNSTEINYILDLNNNNVIEPLEFCSQIWSENGRLISLDCNPIIIDGVYNWLEISGEITGLIDTWDAIEVLKLPYNNLNGFVPNNICNLNLEFNNPAIFSLEGNDLCPPYPECVEDYMGMQSNFGTGFCELGNCYNVGVSQMTLIELNGDNLVNPYNDNSGVAHLLVNVHNDGPDCSTYPGLLITANIEGTNLPVIPSESSINWWYAIPANYTYFSDIIIDISPYIPLDTELIVTAELVTMNCLDESCSEDPYCHDCPETEPASISVNIGENYPSRLGDINFDNQINIIDIIIIVSFIVNDINNYYDESNSIELYLSDYNLDNEINILDIIELVNIILNN
;
A
#
# COMPACT_ATOMS: atom_id res chain seq x y z
N MET A 1 4.76 -14.44 40.60
CA MET A 1 4.54 -13.64 41.84
C MET A 1 5.80 -13.40 42.69
N ILE A 2 6.92 -14.13 42.51
CA ILE A 2 8.18 -13.91 43.28
C ILE A 2 9.25 -13.13 42.49
N LYS A 3 9.12 -12.98 41.15
CA LYS A 3 9.99 -12.11 40.34
C LYS A 3 9.64 -10.61 40.40
N LEU A 4 8.40 -10.26 40.71
CA LEU A 4 7.91 -8.87 40.77
C LEU A 4 8.50 -8.06 41.96
N ILE A 5 8.95 -8.74 43.01
CA ILE A 5 9.40 -8.10 44.27
C ILE A 5 10.91 -7.77 44.24
N LYS A 6 11.70 -8.35 43.31
CA LYS A 6 13.15 -8.12 43.27
C LYS A 6 13.57 -6.85 42.53
N ILE A 7 12.78 -6.36 41.58
CA ILE A 7 13.13 -5.16 40.79
C ILE A 7 12.68 -3.88 41.51
N ILE A 8 11.52 -3.91 42.19
CA ILE A 8 11.05 -2.78 43.02
C ILE A 8 12.05 -2.44 44.15
N LEU A 9 12.82 -3.42 44.62
CA LEU A 9 13.83 -3.21 45.67
C LEU A 9 15.14 -2.59 45.17
N SER A 10 15.45 -2.67 43.87
CA SER A 10 16.66 -2.08 43.29
C SER A 10 16.53 -0.57 43.12
N ILE A 11 15.31 -0.07 42.93
CA ILE A 11 15.02 1.36 42.74
C ILE A 11 15.03 2.12 44.09
N PHE A 12 14.87 1.43 45.23
CA PHE A 12 14.70 2.09 46.53
C PHE A 12 15.97 2.28 47.38
N LEU A 13 17.14 1.82 46.94
CA LEU A 13 18.38 1.90 47.75
C LEU A 13 19.44 2.91 47.29
N PHE A 14 19.15 3.76 46.31
CA PHE A 14 20.03 4.86 45.89
C PHE A 14 19.43 6.24 46.21
N LYS A 15 19.06 6.46 47.47
CA LYS A 15 18.95 7.82 48.03
C LYS A 15 20.09 8.02 49.01
N LEU A 16 21.28 8.36 48.50
CA LEU A 16 22.18 9.33 49.14
C LEU A 16 23.36 9.64 48.21
N LEU A 17 23.59 10.95 48.02
CA LEU A 17 24.67 11.65 47.28
C LEU A 17 24.35 12.05 45.82
N THR A 18 23.39 12.98 45.75
CA THR A 18 23.09 14.01 44.72
C THR A 18 23.80 13.95 43.36
N ALA A 19 23.05 13.56 42.34
CA ALA A 19 22.90 14.38 41.13
C ALA A 19 21.50 14.99 41.11
N ASN A 20 21.38 16.15 40.48
CA ASN A 20 20.33 17.13 40.71
C ASN A 20 19.37 17.21 39.50
N CYS A 21 18.69 16.11 39.20
CA CYS A 21 17.66 16.10 38.16
C CYS A 21 16.34 16.65 38.70
N GLN A 22 15.56 17.29 37.83
CA GLN A 22 14.21 17.78 38.16
C GLN A 22 13.25 16.60 38.36
N GLU A 23 12.10 16.85 38.97
CA GLU A 23 11.04 15.83 39.07
C GLU A 23 10.64 15.34 37.66
N GLY A 24 10.47 14.02 37.50
CA GLY A 24 10.24 13.37 36.21
C GLY A 24 11.51 13.01 35.43
N TYR A 25 12.70 13.27 35.97
CA TYR A 25 13.98 12.91 35.37
C TYR A 25 14.80 11.96 36.25
N ILE A 26 15.49 11.03 35.60
CA ILE A 26 16.39 10.04 36.20
C ILE A 26 17.83 10.46 35.91
N ASP A 27 18.66 10.47 36.95
CA ASP A 27 20.11 10.62 36.79
C ASP A 27 20.75 9.28 36.42
N ILE A 28 21.46 9.25 35.29
CA ILE A 28 22.29 8.14 34.84
C ILE A 28 23.64 8.72 34.44
N GLU A 29 24.72 8.26 35.09
CA GLU A 29 26.09 8.70 34.83
C GLU A 29 26.34 10.23 34.87
N ASN A 30 25.60 10.96 35.72
CA ASN A 30 25.61 12.42 35.85
C ASN A 30 24.92 13.17 34.69
N GLN A 31 24.03 12.51 33.96
CA GLN A 31 23.13 13.11 32.98
C GLN A 31 21.67 12.83 33.35
N CYS A 32 20.79 13.80 33.11
CA CYS A 32 19.38 13.68 33.42
C CYS A 32 18.60 13.25 32.18
N TYR A 33 17.81 12.18 32.30
CA TYR A 33 16.97 11.62 31.24
C TYR A 33 15.52 11.61 31.68
N PHE A 34 14.59 11.93 30.79
CA PHE A 34 13.18 11.97 31.14
C PHE A 34 12.65 10.55 31.36
N GLU A 35 12.01 10.35 32.50
CA GLU A 35 11.60 9.02 32.98
C GLU A 35 10.64 8.33 32.02
N SER A 36 9.68 9.09 31.45
CA SER A 36 8.71 8.56 30.49
C SER A 36 9.37 8.06 29.20
N ASP A 37 10.40 8.77 28.70
CA ASP A 37 11.09 8.36 27.48
C ASP A 37 11.82 7.02 27.71
N LEU A 38 12.47 6.88 28.87
CA LEU A 38 13.12 5.64 29.30
C LEU A 38 12.12 4.51 29.59
N GLU A 39 10.90 4.81 30.04
CA GLU A 39 9.85 3.82 30.28
C GLU A 39 9.47 3.10 28.97
N VAL A 40 9.28 3.86 27.89
CA VAL A 40 8.97 3.28 26.56
C VAL A 40 10.12 2.39 26.08
N ILE A 41 11.38 2.85 26.20
CA ILE A 41 12.56 2.02 25.86
C ILE A 41 12.59 0.73 26.68
N ASN A 42 12.29 0.81 27.98
CA ASN A 42 12.23 -0.35 28.85
C ASN A 42 11.14 -1.34 28.44
N ILE A 43 10.00 -0.87 27.92
CA ILE A 43 8.95 -1.75 27.41
C ILE A 43 9.47 -2.55 26.21
N PHE A 44 10.13 -1.90 25.24
CA PHE A 44 10.74 -2.61 24.12
C PHE A 44 11.78 -3.65 24.59
N LEU A 45 12.66 -3.29 25.52
CA LEU A 45 13.64 -4.22 26.10
C LEU A 45 12.98 -5.41 26.80
N GLN A 46 11.89 -5.19 27.54
CA GLN A 46 11.18 -6.25 28.25
C GLN A 46 10.43 -7.19 27.31
N ASN A 47 9.93 -6.67 26.20
CA ASN A 47 9.23 -7.44 25.17
C ASN A 47 10.20 -8.25 24.29
N SER A 48 11.42 -7.74 24.09
CA SER A 48 12.41 -8.34 23.18
C SER A 48 13.17 -9.50 23.82
N THR A 49 12.62 -10.71 23.76
CA THR A 49 13.22 -11.89 24.43
C THR A 49 14.50 -12.39 23.76
N GLU A 50 14.63 -12.20 22.44
CA GLU A 50 15.76 -12.68 21.63
C GLU A 50 16.63 -11.53 21.12
N ILE A 51 16.56 -10.38 21.80
CA ILE A 51 17.31 -9.17 21.42
C ILE A 51 18.81 -9.47 21.25
N ASN A 52 19.40 -8.90 20.21
CA ASN A 52 20.79 -9.14 19.90
C ASN A 52 21.72 -8.45 20.93
N TYR A 53 22.55 -9.25 21.60
CA TYR A 53 23.53 -8.79 22.59
C TYR A 53 24.63 -7.88 22.01
N ILE A 54 24.67 -7.63 20.70
CA ILE A 54 25.48 -6.57 20.10
C ILE A 54 25.21 -5.19 20.73
N LEU A 55 24.01 -5.00 21.30
CA LEU A 55 23.64 -3.79 22.01
C LEU A 55 24.28 -3.68 23.41
N ASP A 56 24.79 -4.76 24.01
CA ASP A 56 25.48 -4.70 25.32
C ASP A 56 26.89 -4.09 25.14
N LEU A 57 26.95 -2.76 25.09
CA LEU A 57 28.16 -2.00 24.77
C LEU A 57 29.22 -2.11 25.87
N ASN A 58 28.79 -2.19 27.12
CA ASN A 58 29.68 -2.28 28.27
C ASN A 58 30.05 -3.74 28.65
N ASN A 59 29.46 -4.74 27.97
CA ASN A 59 29.67 -6.17 28.16
C ASN A 59 29.35 -6.67 29.59
N ASN A 60 28.35 -6.08 30.25
CA ASN A 60 27.94 -6.49 31.59
C ASN A 60 26.90 -7.65 31.58
N ASN A 61 26.52 -8.13 30.39
CA ASN A 61 25.48 -9.12 30.11
C ASN A 61 24.04 -8.65 30.42
N VAL A 62 23.81 -7.35 30.42
CA VAL A 62 22.51 -6.71 30.61
C VAL A 62 22.44 -5.53 29.66
N ILE A 63 21.52 -5.57 28.71
CA ILE A 63 21.27 -4.41 27.85
C ILE A 63 20.48 -3.39 28.65
N GLU A 64 21.08 -2.23 28.90
CA GLU A 64 20.49 -1.13 29.63
C GLU A 64 19.71 -0.19 28.69
N PRO A 65 18.78 0.65 29.22
CA PRO A 65 18.00 1.55 28.38
C PRO A 65 18.83 2.47 27.48
N LEU A 66 19.99 2.96 27.93
CA LEU A 66 20.85 3.85 27.13
C LEU A 66 21.69 3.11 26.08
N GLU A 67 21.64 1.78 26.08
CA GLU A 67 22.31 0.91 25.10
C GLU A 67 21.35 0.43 24.00
N PHE A 68 20.05 0.68 24.17
CA PHE A 68 19.02 0.28 23.21
C PHE A 68 19.08 1.11 21.94
N CYS A 69 19.60 0.52 20.86
CA CYS A 69 19.76 1.20 19.56
C CYS A 69 20.63 2.47 19.62
N SER A 70 20.75 3.18 18.50
CA SER A 70 21.40 4.49 18.51
C SER A 70 20.43 5.55 19.01
N GLN A 71 20.86 6.33 20.01
CA GLN A 71 20.04 7.36 20.64
C GLN A 71 20.69 8.74 20.56
N ILE A 72 19.88 9.77 20.35
CA ILE A 72 20.27 11.17 20.54
C ILE A 72 19.31 11.79 21.53
N TRP A 73 19.88 12.43 22.55
CA TRP A 73 19.15 13.11 23.60
C TRP A 73 19.39 14.62 23.53
N SER A 74 18.36 15.39 23.84
CA SER A 74 18.43 16.84 23.95
C SER A 74 19.26 17.27 25.16
N GLU A 75 19.65 18.55 25.19
CA GLU A 75 20.31 19.15 26.36
C GLU A 75 19.42 19.10 27.63
N ASN A 76 18.10 19.04 27.47
CA ASN A 76 17.14 18.91 28.57
C ASN A 76 16.70 17.46 28.82
N GLY A 77 17.43 16.46 28.32
CA GLY A 77 17.23 15.06 28.69
C GLY A 77 16.03 14.37 28.04
N ARG A 78 15.52 14.89 26.92
CA ARG A 78 14.44 14.30 26.13
C ARG A 78 15.00 13.51 24.94
N LEU A 79 14.37 12.41 24.59
CA LEU A 79 14.78 11.61 23.43
C LEU A 79 14.42 12.36 22.14
N ILE A 80 15.43 12.66 21.30
CA ILE A 80 15.26 13.32 20.00
C ILE A 80 15.34 12.31 18.86
N SER A 81 16.21 11.30 18.97
CA SER A 81 16.39 10.30 17.91
C SER A 81 16.49 8.92 18.52
N LEU A 82 15.76 7.98 17.94
CA LEU A 82 15.94 6.54 18.15
C LEU A 82 16.10 5.86 16.78
N ASP A 83 17.27 5.29 16.54
CA ASP A 83 17.59 4.59 15.31
C ASP A 83 18.04 3.16 15.60
N CYS A 84 17.12 2.22 15.35
CA CYS A 84 17.28 0.78 15.50
C CYS A 84 17.55 0.07 14.16
N ASN A 85 18.12 0.77 13.18
CA ASN A 85 18.65 0.10 11.99
C ASN A 85 19.68 -0.99 12.36
N PRO A 86 19.85 -1.99 11.48
CA PRO A 86 20.95 -2.93 11.59
C PRO A 86 22.32 -2.29 11.81
N ILE A 87 23.10 -2.86 12.73
CA ILE A 87 24.48 -2.44 12.97
C ILE A 87 25.38 -3.12 11.94
N ILE A 88 26.15 -2.33 11.20
CA ILE A 88 27.07 -2.82 10.17
C ILE A 88 28.50 -2.89 10.73
N ILE A 89 29.07 -4.09 10.82
CA ILE A 89 30.45 -4.35 11.25
C ILE A 89 31.16 -5.08 10.11
N ASP A 90 32.22 -4.47 9.57
CA ASP A 90 33.03 -5.04 8.48
C ASP A 90 32.21 -5.46 7.24
N GLY A 91 31.14 -4.72 6.95
CA GLY A 91 30.21 -5.02 5.84
C GLY A 91 29.23 -6.15 6.13
N VAL A 92 29.26 -6.71 7.36
CA VAL A 92 28.27 -7.66 7.86
C VAL A 92 27.21 -6.91 8.64
N TYR A 93 26.00 -7.31 8.38
CA TYR A 93 24.74 -6.72 8.76
C TYR A 93 24.23 -7.49 10.00
N ASN A 94 24.00 -6.81 11.12
CA ASN A 94 23.64 -7.44 12.41
C ASN A 94 22.27 -6.92 12.89
N TRP A 95 21.26 -7.79 12.86
CA TRP A 95 19.87 -7.40 13.15
C TRP A 95 19.72 -7.28 14.66
N LEU A 96 18.90 -6.33 15.11
CA LEU A 96 18.75 -6.09 16.56
C LEU A 96 17.76 -7.05 17.21
N GLU A 97 16.89 -7.68 16.42
CA GLU A 97 15.91 -8.68 16.87
C GLU A 97 14.94 -8.11 17.94
N ILE A 98 14.63 -6.81 17.84
CA ILE A 98 13.67 -6.14 18.73
C ILE A 98 12.28 -6.71 18.44
N SER A 99 11.51 -7.07 19.47
CA SER A 99 10.23 -7.75 19.28
C SER A 99 9.14 -7.32 20.24
N GLY A 100 7.91 -7.76 19.92
CA GLY A 100 6.69 -7.45 20.66
C GLY A 100 5.95 -6.24 20.11
N GLU A 101 4.92 -5.80 20.84
CA GLU A 101 4.03 -4.74 20.39
C GLU A 101 4.65 -3.35 20.57
N ILE A 102 4.32 -2.45 19.64
CA ILE A 102 4.57 -1.01 19.81
C ILE A 102 3.59 -0.51 20.87
N THR A 103 4.10 -0.09 22.02
CA THR A 103 3.27 0.40 23.13
C THR A 103 2.56 1.71 22.77
N GLY A 104 1.31 1.85 23.22
CA GLY A 104 0.62 3.13 23.14
C GLY A 104 1.35 4.25 23.88
N LEU A 105 2.22 3.98 24.85
CA LEU A 105 2.98 5.06 25.51
C LEU A 105 4.00 5.77 24.59
N ILE A 106 4.13 5.36 23.34
CA ILE A 106 5.03 5.96 22.36
C ILE A 106 4.74 7.46 22.12
N ASP A 107 3.50 7.90 22.33
CA ASP A 107 3.11 9.31 22.21
C ASP A 107 3.71 10.22 23.29
N THR A 108 4.31 9.64 24.33
CA THR A 108 5.06 10.39 25.34
C THR A 108 6.41 10.90 24.84
N TRP A 109 6.91 10.36 23.72
CA TRP A 109 8.09 10.86 23.00
C TRP A 109 7.78 12.14 22.20
N ASP A 110 7.11 13.12 22.80
CA ASP A 110 6.69 14.38 22.14
C ASP A 110 7.85 15.27 21.64
N ALA A 111 9.10 14.95 21.98
CA ALA A 111 10.31 15.61 21.49
C ALA A 111 11.06 14.83 20.39
N ILE A 112 10.54 13.67 19.98
CA ILE A 112 11.19 12.83 18.96
C ILE A 112 11.13 13.51 17.59
N GLU A 113 12.26 13.53 16.91
CA GLU A 113 12.44 14.05 15.55
C GLU A 113 12.84 12.95 14.57
N VAL A 114 13.34 11.81 15.05
CA VAL A 114 13.69 10.62 14.25
C VAL A 114 13.29 9.36 15.01
N LEU A 115 12.47 8.52 14.39
CA LEU A 115 12.03 7.23 14.93
C LEU A 115 12.15 6.15 13.86
N LYS A 116 13.18 5.32 13.97
CA LYS A 116 13.41 4.21 13.04
C LYS A 116 13.49 2.90 13.80
N LEU A 117 12.56 2.00 13.50
CA LEU A 117 12.54 0.63 13.99
C LEU A 117 12.52 -0.40 12.84
N PRO A 118 13.20 -0.20 11.69
CA PRO A 118 13.08 -1.09 10.55
C PRO A 118 13.80 -2.43 10.77
N TYR A 119 13.37 -3.47 10.05
CA TYR A 119 14.00 -4.79 9.99
C TYR A 119 14.19 -5.43 11.37
N ASN A 120 13.08 -5.46 12.13
CA ASN A 120 12.97 -6.07 13.46
C ASN A 120 11.78 -7.04 13.47
N ASN A 121 11.42 -7.57 14.64
CA ASN A 121 10.35 -8.54 14.83
C ASN A 121 9.18 -7.93 15.64
N LEU A 122 8.94 -6.61 15.49
CA LEU A 122 7.79 -5.94 16.12
C LEU A 122 6.50 -6.51 15.52
N ASN A 123 5.49 -6.73 16.34
CA ASN A 123 4.24 -7.38 15.92
C ASN A 123 3.01 -6.73 16.54
N GLY A 124 1.84 -7.18 16.11
CA GLY A 124 0.56 -6.63 16.56
C GLY A 124 0.26 -5.28 15.91
N PHE A 125 -0.72 -4.56 16.46
CA PHE A 125 -1.19 -3.31 15.87
C PHE A 125 -0.22 -2.15 16.13
N VAL A 126 -0.10 -1.27 15.14
CA VAL A 126 0.50 0.06 15.36
C VAL A 126 -0.51 0.91 16.14
N PRO A 127 -0.15 1.48 17.30
CA PRO A 127 -1.10 2.22 18.11
C PRO A 127 -1.46 3.57 17.46
N ASN A 128 -2.75 3.92 17.44
CA ASN A 128 -3.25 5.15 16.81
C ASN A 128 -2.58 6.44 17.30
N ASN A 129 -2.11 6.46 18.55
CA ASN A 129 -1.45 7.64 19.10
C ASN A 129 -0.01 7.83 18.62
N ILE A 130 0.54 6.93 17.80
CA ILE A 130 1.73 7.25 16.99
C ILE A 130 1.52 8.52 16.16
N CYS A 131 0.29 8.78 15.72
CA CYS A 131 -0.08 9.99 14.98
C CYS A 131 -0.04 11.28 15.81
N ASN A 132 0.16 11.19 17.13
CA ASN A 132 0.38 12.37 17.98
C ASN A 132 1.84 12.85 17.91
N LEU A 133 2.74 12.05 17.35
CA LEU A 133 4.14 12.44 17.14
C LEU A 133 4.24 13.41 15.97
N ASN A 134 5.02 14.47 16.13
CA ASN A 134 5.24 15.47 15.09
C ASN A 134 6.40 15.06 14.16
N LEU A 135 6.21 13.95 13.44
CA LEU A 135 7.19 13.39 12.52
C LEU A 135 6.75 13.56 11.05
N GLU A 136 7.72 13.72 10.16
CA GLU A 136 7.49 13.57 8.72
C GLU A 136 7.47 12.07 8.36
N PHE A 137 6.31 11.42 8.51
CA PHE A 137 6.18 9.96 8.32
C PHE A 137 6.54 9.48 6.91
N ASN A 138 6.39 10.33 5.90
CA ASN A 138 6.76 10.04 4.50
C ASN A 138 8.27 10.10 4.22
N ASN A 139 9.08 10.52 5.19
CA ASN A 139 10.52 10.71 5.02
C ASN A 139 11.28 9.52 5.62
N PRO A 140 11.87 8.63 4.81
CA PRO A 140 12.60 7.44 5.30
C PRO A 140 13.87 7.79 6.10
N ALA A 141 14.35 9.04 6.01
CA ALA A 141 15.42 9.53 6.85
C ALA A 141 14.97 9.84 8.29
N ILE A 142 13.66 9.99 8.53
CA ILE A 142 13.03 10.37 9.80
C ILE A 142 12.27 9.20 10.42
N PHE A 143 11.42 8.53 9.63
CA PHE A 143 10.52 7.49 10.12
C PHE A 143 10.66 6.21 9.30
N SER A 144 10.65 5.05 9.97
CA SER A 144 10.47 3.77 9.30
C SER A 144 10.08 2.68 10.29
N LEU A 145 9.03 1.92 9.94
CA LEU A 145 8.64 0.66 10.58
C LEU A 145 8.75 -0.53 9.61
N GLU A 146 9.40 -0.34 8.47
CA GLU A 146 9.51 -1.33 7.39
C GLU A 146 10.16 -2.63 7.89
N GLY A 147 9.69 -3.77 7.41
CA GLY A 147 10.31 -5.06 7.67
C GLY A 147 10.10 -5.55 9.09
N ASN A 148 8.90 -5.37 9.63
CA ASN A 148 8.43 -5.97 10.89
C ASN A 148 7.25 -6.92 10.61
N ASP A 149 6.58 -7.41 11.65
CA ASP A 149 5.39 -8.27 11.61
C ASP A 149 4.13 -7.51 12.09
N LEU A 150 4.05 -6.20 11.81
CA LEU A 150 2.95 -5.35 12.28
C LEU A 150 1.65 -5.67 11.53
N CYS A 151 0.53 -5.48 12.20
CA CYS A 151 -0.80 -5.86 11.72
C CYS A 151 -1.62 -4.65 11.25
N PRO A 152 -2.28 -4.76 10.07
CA PRO A 152 -3.28 -3.80 9.64
C PRO A 152 -4.64 -3.99 10.36
N PRO A 153 -5.55 -3.00 10.31
CA PRO A 153 -5.39 -1.70 9.67
C PRO A 153 -4.41 -0.80 10.43
N TYR A 154 -3.58 -0.08 9.69
CA TYR A 154 -2.61 0.86 10.25
C TYR A 154 -3.27 2.23 10.49
N PRO A 155 -2.73 3.06 11.41
CA PRO A 155 -3.19 4.43 11.55
C PRO A 155 -2.98 5.22 10.26
N GLU A 156 -3.98 6.01 9.85
CA GLU A 156 -4.00 6.80 8.60
C GLU A 156 -2.73 7.64 8.37
N CYS A 157 -2.10 8.15 9.44
CA CYS A 157 -0.89 8.97 9.32
C CYS A 157 0.38 8.20 8.88
N VAL A 158 0.38 6.87 9.00
CA VAL A 158 1.52 5.99 8.69
C VAL A 158 1.19 4.89 7.70
N GLU A 159 -0.10 4.68 7.37
CA GLU A 159 -0.61 3.59 6.54
C GLU A 159 0.19 3.39 5.25
N ASP A 160 0.41 4.47 4.51
CA ASP A 160 1.19 4.52 3.27
C ASP A 160 2.70 4.27 3.42
N TYR A 161 3.22 4.40 4.64
CA TYR A 161 4.65 4.44 4.94
C TYR A 161 5.12 3.26 5.80
N MET A 162 4.26 2.25 5.97
CA MET A 162 4.60 1.05 6.71
C MET A 162 5.61 0.16 5.99
N GLY A 163 5.72 0.29 4.67
CA GLY A 163 6.52 -0.59 3.82
C GLY A 163 6.10 -2.06 3.96
N MET A 164 6.99 -2.97 3.55
CA MET A 164 6.74 -4.40 3.63
C MET A 164 6.66 -4.89 5.07
N GLN A 165 5.64 -5.68 5.40
CA GLN A 165 5.55 -6.40 6.68
C GLN A 165 5.51 -7.92 6.43
N SER A 166 6.11 -8.70 7.33
CA SER A 166 6.20 -10.15 7.26
C SER A 166 5.11 -10.84 8.11
N ASN A 167 3.91 -10.26 8.16
CA ASN A 167 2.82 -10.75 8.99
C ASN A 167 2.05 -11.97 8.42
N PHE A 168 2.26 -12.34 7.16
CA PHE A 168 1.53 -13.43 6.51
C PHE A 168 1.86 -14.79 7.13
N GLY A 169 0.85 -15.53 7.57
CA GLY A 169 1.01 -16.87 8.15
C GLY A 169 1.66 -16.89 9.54
N THR A 170 1.81 -15.73 10.19
CA THR A 170 2.38 -15.62 11.54
C THR A 170 1.37 -15.96 12.64
N GLY A 171 0.07 -15.91 12.34
CA GLY A 171 -1.00 -16.07 13.32
C GLY A 171 -1.23 -14.85 14.22
N PHE A 172 -0.52 -13.73 14.00
CA PHE A 172 -0.68 -12.49 14.78
C PHE A 172 -1.71 -11.52 14.19
N CYS A 173 -1.94 -11.56 12.88
CA CYS A 173 -2.82 -10.61 12.20
C CYS A 173 -4.05 -11.30 11.61
N GLU A 174 -5.19 -10.64 11.71
CA GLU A 174 -6.45 -11.10 11.10
C GLU A 174 -6.49 -10.78 9.60
N LEU A 175 -5.89 -9.65 9.21
CA LEU A 175 -5.81 -9.13 7.84
C LEU A 175 -4.37 -9.16 7.31
N GLY A 176 -4.21 -9.43 6.02
CA GLY A 176 -2.94 -9.28 5.31
C GLY A 176 -2.66 -7.83 4.88
N ASN A 177 -1.43 -7.54 4.45
CA ASN A 177 -1.02 -6.19 4.02
C ASN A 177 -1.73 -5.67 2.76
N CYS A 178 -2.39 -6.54 2.00
CA CYS A 178 -3.12 -6.14 0.79
C CYS A 178 -4.53 -5.65 1.13
N TYR A 179 -4.65 -4.62 1.96
CA TYR A 179 -5.93 -4.00 2.29
C TYR A 179 -5.95 -2.56 1.74
N ASN A 180 -7.15 -1.98 1.62
CA ASN A 180 -7.35 -0.67 0.99
C ASN A 180 -6.85 -0.62 -0.48
N VAL A 181 -7.02 -1.75 -1.17
CA VAL A 181 -6.80 -1.89 -2.62
C VAL A 181 -8.16 -1.98 -3.31
N GLY A 182 -8.31 -1.35 -4.47
CA GLY A 182 -9.59 -1.32 -5.17
C GLY A 182 -9.49 -0.97 -6.65
N VAL A 183 -10.58 -1.13 -7.38
CA VAL A 183 -10.73 -0.56 -8.72
C VAL A 183 -11.14 0.91 -8.57
N SER A 184 -10.31 1.83 -9.05
CA SER A 184 -10.60 3.27 -9.00
C SER A 184 -11.44 3.74 -10.20
N GLN A 185 -11.24 3.12 -11.36
CA GLN A 185 -11.95 3.45 -12.58
C GLN A 185 -11.96 2.24 -13.53
N MET A 186 -13.05 2.07 -14.26
CA MET A 186 -13.11 1.09 -15.34
C MET A 186 -13.99 1.60 -16.49
N THR A 187 -13.64 1.26 -17.72
CA THR A 187 -14.48 1.49 -18.89
C THR A 187 -14.33 0.35 -19.90
N LEU A 188 -15.29 0.22 -20.81
CA LEU A 188 -15.25 -0.73 -21.91
C LEU A 188 -15.25 0.08 -23.21
N ILE A 189 -14.35 -0.27 -24.12
CA ILE A 189 -14.24 0.37 -25.44
C ILE A 189 -14.13 -0.70 -26.52
N GLU A 190 -14.28 -0.26 -27.76
CA GLU A 190 -14.00 -1.09 -28.94
C GLU A 190 -12.89 -0.50 -29.79
N LEU A 191 -11.98 -1.35 -30.23
CA LEU A 191 -10.97 -1.03 -31.22
C LEU A 191 -11.32 -1.68 -32.57
N ASN A 192 -11.13 -0.92 -33.66
CA ASN A 192 -11.33 -1.36 -35.05
C ASN A 192 -12.77 -1.79 -35.43
N GLY A 193 -13.79 -1.32 -34.70
CA GLY A 193 -15.20 -1.65 -34.95
C GLY A 193 -16.11 -0.44 -35.22
N ASP A 194 -17.41 -0.61 -35.01
CA ASP A 194 -18.47 0.39 -35.23
C ASP A 194 -18.96 1.07 -33.95
N ASN A 195 -18.29 0.77 -32.83
CA ASN A 195 -18.58 1.17 -31.47
C ASN A 195 -19.90 0.59 -30.93
N LEU A 196 -20.47 -0.45 -31.54
CA LEU A 196 -21.62 -1.18 -31.01
C LEU A 196 -21.18 -2.47 -30.33
N VAL A 197 -21.76 -2.78 -29.16
CA VAL A 197 -21.42 -4.00 -28.42
C VAL A 197 -21.84 -5.23 -29.22
N ASN A 198 -20.83 -5.85 -29.82
CA ASN A 198 -20.80 -6.92 -30.82
C ASN A 198 -22.17 -7.51 -31.22
N PRO A 199 -22.99 -6.81 -32.03
CA PRO A 199 -24.18 -7.39 -32.64
C PRO A 199 -23.80 -8.32 -33.80
N TYR A 200 -24.74 -9.15 -34.27
CA TYR A 200 -24.51 -10.10 -35.39
C TYR A 200 -23.86 -9.51 -36.66
N ASN A 201 -23.98 -8.20 -36.87
CA ASN A 201 -23.47 -7.52 -38.06
C ASN A 201 -22.06 -6.93 -37.87
N ASP A 202 -21.51 -6.93 -36.66
CA ASP A 202 -20.14 -6.54 -36.39
C ASP A 202 -19.25 -7.79 -36.33
N ASN A 203 -18.17 -7.77 -37.11
CA ASN A 203 -17.22 -8.88 -37.21
C ASN A 203 -15.76 -8.39 -37.13
N SER A 204 -15.54 -7.10 -36.83
CA SER A 204 -14.23 -6.46 -36.93
C SER A 204 -13.78 -5.79 -35.63
N GLY A 205 -14.71 -5.42 -34.76
CA GLY A 205 -14.41 -4.85 -33.45
C GLY A 205 -13.77 -5.85 -32.49
N VAL A 206 -12.87 -5.35 -31.64
CA VAL A 206 -12.35 -6.07 -30.48
C VAL A 206 -12.67 -5.26 -29.25
N ALA A 207 -13.29 -5.87 -28.24
CA ALA A 207 -13.61 -5.20 -26.99
C ALA A 207 -12.40 -5.17 -26.06
N HIS A 208 -12.17 -4.02 -25.44
CA HIS A 208 -11.11 -3.80 -24.47
C HIS A 208 -11.73 -3.27 -23.17
N LEU A 209 -11.47 -3.97 -22.07
CA LEU A 209 -11.78 -3.51 -20.71
C LEU A 209 -10.55 -2.81 -20.15
N LEU A 210 -10.70 -1.52 -19.90
CA LEU A 210 -9.67 -0.67 -19.31
C LEU A 210 -9.97 -0.53 -17.83
N VAL A 211 -8.99 -0.80 -16.97
CA VAL A 211 -9.15 -0.77 -15.51
C VAL A 211 -7.96 -0.08 -14.86
N ASN A 212 -8.23 0.93 -14.03
CA ASN A 212 -7.30 1.48 -13.07
C ASN A 212 -7.55 0.86 -11.70
N VAL A 213 -6.48 0.41 -11.06
CA VAL A 213 -6.47 -0.19 -9.74
C VAL A 213 -5.62 0.66 -8.82
N HIS A 214 -6.11 0.99 -7.63
CA HIS A 214 -5.37 1.78 -6.65
C HIS A 214 -4.93 0.90 -5.46
N ASN A 215 -3.87 1.35 -4.78
CA ASN A 215 -3.49 0.88 -3.46
C ASN A 215 -3.24 2.09 -2.56
N ASP A 216 -4.23 2.39 -1.72
CA ASP A 216 -4.15 3.46 -0.72
C ASP A 216 -3.75 2.88 0.66
N GLY A 217 -3.29 1.64 0.67
CA GLY A 217 -2.73 0.95 1.82
C GLY A 217 -1.20 0.85 1.75
N PRO A 218 -0.59 -0.02 2.56
CA PRO A 218 0.84 -0.31 2.53
C PRO A 218 1.22 -1.11 1.26
N ASP A 219 2.51 -1.43 1.12
CA ASP A 219 2.98 -2.31 0.05
C ASP A 219 2.28 -3.68 0.07
N CYS A 220 1.48 -3.95 -0.96
CA CYS A 220 0.77 -5.20 -1.16
C CYS A 220 1.64 -6.19 -1.95
N SER A 221 2.37 -7.06 -1.25
CA SER A 221 3.33 -8.01 -1.85
C SER A 221 2.84 -9.47 -1.93
N THR A 222 1.56 -9.73 -1.63
CA THR A 222 1.00 -11.10 -1.62
C THR A 222 0.37 -11.50 -2.96
N TYR A 223 1.05 -11.19 -4.08
CA TYR A 223 0.56 -11.47 -5.44
C TYR A 223 -0.91 -11.06 -5.64
N PRO A 224 -1.21 -9.75 -5.60
CA PRO A 224 -2.55 -9.27 -5.94
C PRO A 224 -2.86 -9.58 -7.40
N GLY A 225 -4.13 -9.72 -7.72
CA GLY A 225 -4.61 -9.91 -9.08
C GLY A 225 -5.98 -9.27 -9.29
N LEU A 226 -6.31 -9.02 -10.55
CA LEU A 226 -7.59 -8.50 -10.98
C LEU A 226 -8.42 -9.64 -11.55
N LEU A 227 -9.41 -10.09 -10.79
CA LEU A 227 -10.39 -11.09 -11.19
C LEU A 227 -11.48 -10.42 -12.01
N ILE A 228 -11.68 -10.90 -13.22
CA ILE A 228 -12.64 -10.39 -14.18
C ILE A 228 -13.67 -11.48 -14.44
N THR A 229 -14.94 -11.10 -14.36
CA THR A 229 -16.07 -11.97 -14.65
C THR A 229 -17.05 -11.29 -15.59
N ALA A 230 -17.81 -12.10 -16.33
CA ALA A 230 -18.90 -11.65 -17.17
C ALA A 230 -20.13 -12.53 -16.91
N ASN A 231 -21.32 -11.94 -16.90
CA ASN A 231 -22.56 -12.63 -16.54
C ASN A 231 -23.19 -13.46 -17.68
N ILE A 232 -22.77 -13.29 -18.94
CA ILE A 232 -23.38 -13.95 -20.12
C ILE A 232 -22.41 -14.94 -20.77
N GLU A 233 -22.90 -16.16 -21.04
CA GLU A 233 -22.25 -17.13 -21.94
C GLU A 233 -22.04 -16.56 -23.35
N GLY A 234 -20.87 -16.81 -23.92
CA GLY A 234 -20.46 -16.20 -25.18
C GLY A 234 -19.59 -14.96 -25.00
N THR A 235 -19.29 -14.57 -23.75
CA THR A 235 -18.20 -13.65 -23.43
C THR A 235 -16.98 -14.46 -23.01
N ASN A 236 -15.94 -14.50 -23.83
CA ASN A 236 -14.68 -15.20 -23.54
C ASN A 236 -13.64 -14.22 -22.99
N LEU A 237 -13.03 -14.60 -21.87
CA LEU A 237 -11.93 -13.88 -21.25
C LEU A 237 -10.59 -14.55 -21.61
N PRO A 238 -9.47 -13.81 -21.62
CA PRO A 238 -8.26 -14.20 -22.36
C PRO A 238 -7.48 -15.39 -21.77
N VAL A 239 -7.73 -15.78 -20.52
CA VAL A 239 -6.97 -16.86 -19.86
C VAL A 239 -7.68 -18.22 -19.95
N ILE A 240 -9.01 -18.27 -19.82
CA ILE A 240 -9.82 -19.48 -19.97
C ILE A 240 -11.19 -19.12 -20.58
N PRO A 241 -11.54 -19.65 -21.78
CA PRO A 241 -12.87 -19.46 -22.35
C PRO A 241 -13.95 -19.99 -21.40
N SER A 242 -15.02 -19.24 -21.17
CA SER A 242 -16.15 -19.56 -20.28
C SER A 242 -15.87 -19.66 -18.76
N GLU A 243 -14.70 -19.21 -18.29
CA GLU A 243 -14.40 -19.05 -16.88
C GLU A 243 -13.92 -17.62 -16.58
N SER A 244 -13.89 -17.26 -15.31
CA SER A 244 -13.30 -16.01 -14.84
C SER A 244 -11.82 -15.91 -15.23
N SER A 245 -11.33 -14.70 -15.52
CA SER A 245 -9.92 -14.46 -15.85
C SER A 245 -9.26 -13.64 -14.76
N ILE A 246 -8.02 -13.97 -14.41
CA ILE A 246 -7.26 -13.21 -13.41
C ILE A 246 -5.98 -12.69 -14.04
N ASN A 247 -5.77 -11.39 -13.95
CA ASN A 247 -4.49 -10.76 -14.25
C ASN A 247 -3.68 -10.64 -12.96
N TRP A 248 -2.60 -11.42 -12.81
CA TRP A 248 -1.78 -11.44 -11.59
C TRP A 248 -0.61 -10.46 -11.68
N TRP A 249 -0.39 -9.73 -10.59
CA TRP A 249 0.81 -8.93 -10.36
C TRP A 249 1.68 -9.56 -9.28
N TYR A 250 2.96 -9.20 -9.27
CA TYR A 250 3.88 -9.61 -8.20
C TYR A 250 3.58 -8.87 -6.89
N ALA A 251 3.37 -7.55 -6.99
CA ALA A 251 3.05 -6.67 -5.89
C ALA A 251 2.40 -5.38 -6.43
N ILE A 252 1.72 -4.65 -5.57
CA ILE A 252 1.28 -3.27 -5.81
C ILE A 252 1.88 -2.40 -4.69
N PRO A 253 2.78 -1.44 -4.98
CA PRO A 253 3.34 -0.55 -3.98
C PRO A 253 2.27 0.35 -3.34
N ALA A 254 2.56 0.90 -2.17
CA ALA A 254 1.72 1.93 -1.55
C ALA A 254 1.60 3.17 -2.44
N ASN A 255 0.45 3.85 -2.42
CA ASN A 255 0.15 5.05 -3.20
C ASN A 255 0.38 4.89 -4.72
N TYR A 256 0.17 3.67 -5.23
CA TYR A 256 0.43 3.34 -6.62
C TYR A 256 -0.88 3.04 -7.36
N THR A 257 -0.93 3.36 -8.65
CA THR A 257 -2.06 3.00 -9.52
C THR A 257 -1.58 2.07 -10.63
N TYR A 258 -2.25 0.94 -10.83
CA TYR A 258 -1.99 0.03 -11.93
C TYR A 258 -3.06 0.14 -13.00
N PHE A 259 -2.61 0.24 -14.25
CA PHE A 259 -3.48 0.16 -15.41
C PHE A 259 -3.48 -1.26 -15.99
N SER A 260 -4.65 -1.73 -16.41
CA SER A 260 -4.82 -2.97 -17.18
C SER A 260 -5.73 -2.76 -18.37
N ASP A 261 -5.24 -3.17 -19.53
CA ASP A 261 -6.02 -3.38 -20.76
C ASP A 261 -6.25 -4.88 -20.94
N ILE A 262 -7.51 -5.31 -20.83
CA ILE A 262 -7.93 -6.70 -21.01
C ILE A 262 -8.81 -6.83 -22.25
N ILE A 263 -8.37 -7.65 -23.19
CA ILE A 263 -9.16 -8.03 -24.37
C ILE A 263 -10.31 -8.94 -23.94
N ILE A 264 -11.53 -8.59 -24.32
CA ILE A 264 -12.74 -9.40 -24.10
C ILE A 264 -13.30 -9.80 -25.47
N ASP A 265 -13.57 -11.09 -25.67
CA ASP A 265 -14.23 -11.58 -26.88
C ASP A 265 -15.73 -11.78 -26.60
N ILE A 266 -16.55 -10.84 -27.07
CA ILE A 266 -18.01 -10.88 -26.94
C ILE A 266 -18.57 -11.53 -28.19
N SER A 267 -19.32 -12.62 -28.08
CA SER A 267 -19.87 -13.33 -29.24
C SER A 267 -20.91 -12.48 -29.99
N PRO A 268 -20.83 -12.35 -31.33
CA PRO A 268 -21.81 -11.61 -32.13
C PRO A 268 -23.19 -12.29 -32.17
N TYR A 269 -23.31 -13.50 -31.64
CA TYR A 269 -24.55 -14.28 -31.61
C TYR A 269 -25.34 -14.11 -30.32
N ILE A 270 -24.87 -13.29 -29.36
CA ILE A 270 -25.65 -12.95 -28.18
C ILE A 270 -26.88 -12.13 -28.64
N PRO A 271 -28.10 -12.41 -28.15
CA PRO A 271 -29.29 -11.68 -28.57
C PRO A 271 -29.19 -10.17 -28.26
N LEU A 272 -29.71 -9.34 -29.17
CA LEU A 272 -29.86 -7.89 -28.94
C LEU A 272 -30.64 -7.61 -27.65
N ASP A 273 -30.34 -6.48 -27.01
CA ASP A 273 -30.93 -6.04 -25.75
C ASP A 273 -30.63 -6.98 -24.55
N THR A 274 -29.68 -7.92 -24.69
CA THR A 274 -29.20 -8.70 -23.54
C THR A 274 -28.22 -7.85 -22.73
N GLU A 275 -28.43 -7.77 -21.41
CA GLU A 275 -27.60 -6.97 -20.50
C GLU A 275 -26.29 -7.70 -20.14
N LEU A 276 -25.18 -7.22 -20.69
CA LEU A 276 -23.83 -7.64 -20.36
C LEU A 276 -23.34 -6.84 -19.15
N ILE A 277 -22.99 -7.56 -18.10
CA ILE A 277 -22.34 -7.04 -16.90
C ILE A 277 -20.94 -7.63 -16.85
N VAL A 278 -19.94 -6.75 -16.91
CA VAL A 278 -18.53 -7.09 -16.70
C VAL A 278 -18.13 -6.57 -15.33
N THR A 279 -17.59 -7.46 -14.50
CA THR A 279 -17.16 -7.15 -13.14
C THR A 279 -15.66 -7.34 -13.00
N ALA A 280 -15.01 -6.42 -12.31
CA ALA A 280 -13.60 -6.48 -11.94
C ALA A 280 -13.47 -6.35 -10.42
N GLU A 281 -12.76 -7.28 -9.79
CA GLU A 281 -12.52 -7.30 -8.35
C GLU A 281 -11.06 -7.68 -8.06
N LEU A 282 -10.50 -7.13 -6.99
CA LEU A 282 -9.15 -7.47 -6.57
C LEU A 282 -9.15 -8.72 -5.72
N VAL A 283 -8.24 -9.62 -6.03
CA VAL A 283 -8.02 -10.88 -5.33
C VAL A 283 -6.56 -11.02 -4.97
N THR A 284 -6.25 -11.81 -3.95
CA THR A 284 -4.88 -12.17 -3.61
C THR A 284 -4.65 -13.66 -3.85
N MET A 285 -3.43 -14.02 -4.25
CA MET A 285 -3.11 -15.44 -4.46
C MET A 285 -3.22 -16.19 -3.13
N ASN A 286 -3.81 -17.40 -3.18
CA ASN A 286 -4.22 -18.22 -2.02
C ASN A 286 -5.47 -17.74 -1.27
N CYS A 287 -6.15 -16.70 -1.76
CA CYS A 287 -7.46 -16.26 -1.27
C CYS A 287 -8.64 -16.68 -2.14
N LEU A 288 -8.38 -17.42 -3.23
CA LEU A 288 -9.38 -17.86 -4.19
C LEU A 288 -9.99 -19.24 -3.88
N ASP A 289 -9.34 -20.03 -3.04
CA ASP A 289 -9.86 -21.34 -2.65
C ASP A 289 -10.82 -21.18 -1.45
N GLU A 290 -12.12 -21.41 -1.65
CA GLU A 290 -13.17 -21.39 -0.60
C GLU A 290 -12.93 -22.39 0.56
N SER A 291 -11.88 -23.21 0.51
CA SER A 291 -11.58 -24.21 1.53
C SER A 291 -10.77 -23.64 2.70
N CYS A 292 -11.26 -22.54 3.29
CA CYS A 292 -10.82 -22.10 4.61
C CYS A 292 -11.61 -22.75 5.76
N SER A 293 -12.44 -23.73 5.45
CA SER A 293 -13.35 -24.34 6.43
C SER A 293 -12.69 -25.31 7.42
N GLU A 294 -11.38 -25.60 7.31
CA GLU A 294 -10.68 -26.48 8.27
C GLU A 294 -9.27 -26.00 8.72
N ASP A 295 -8.80 -24.82 8.31
CA ASP A 295 -7.48 -24.30 8.74
C ASP A 295 -7.63 -23.21 9.83
N PRO A 296 -7.18 -23.43 11.08
CA PRO A 296 -7.15 -22.41 12.13
C PRO A 296 -6.20 -21.23 11.83
N TYR A 297 -5.43 -21.29 10.74
CA TYR A 297 -4.58 -20.22 10.22
C TYR A 297 -5.12 -19.62 8.92
N CYS A 298 -6.36 -19.91 8.51
CA CYS A 298 -6.96 -19.15 7.42
C CYS A 298 -7.19 -17.71 7.90
N HIS A 299 -6.42 -16.80 7.31
CA HIS A 299 -6.55 -15.37 7.49
C HIS A 299 -7.66 -14.84 6.58
N ASP A 300 -8.39 -13.83 7.04
CA ASP A 300 -9.47 -13.25 6.24
C ASP A 300 -8.85 -12.54 5.03
N CYS A 301 -9.29 -12.94 3.84
CA CYS A 301 -8.88 -12.33 2.60
C CYS A 301 -9.38 -10.87 2.58
N PRO A 302 -8.58 -9.93 2.05
CA PRO A 302 -9.00 -8.55 2.00
C PRO A 302 -10.28 -8.43 1.18
N GLU A 303 -11.33 -7.90 1.79
CA GLU A 303 -12.56 -7.58 1.07
C GLU A 303 -12.26 -6.41 0.14
N THR A 304 -12.47 -6.62 -1.16
CA THR A 304 -12.38 -5.55 -2.16
C THR A 304 -13.75 -5.41 -2.80
N GLU A 305 -14.25 -4.18 -2.83
CA GLU A 305 -15.56 -3.91 -3.44
C GLU A 305 -15.46 -4.11 -4.96
N PRO A 306 -16.29 -4.97 -5.56
CA PRO A 306 -16.26 -5.20 -6.99
C PRO A 306 -16.76 -3.98 -7.76
N ALA A 307 -16.07 -3.64 -8.84
CA ALA A 307 -16.52 -2.64 -9.80
C ALA A 307 -17.19 -3.32 -11.00
N SER A 308 -18.28 -2.76 -11.51
CA SER A 308 -19.03 -3.33 -12.63
C SER A 308 -19.44 -2.29 -13.67
N ILE A 309 -19.42 -2.71 -14.94
CA ILE A 309 -20.01 -1.99 -16.07
C ILE A 309 -21.19 -2.81 -16.59
N SER A 310 -22.32 -2.14 -16.87
CA SER A 310 -23.47 -2.75 -17.55
C SER A 310 -23.70 -2.07 -18.91
N VAL A 311 -23.86 -2.87 -19.96
CA VAL A 311 -24.17 -2.42 -21.33
C VAL A 311 -25.01 -3.46 -22.06
N ASN A 312 -25.94 -3.03 -22.91
CA ASN A 312 -26.73 -3.98 -23.69
C ASN A 312 -26.08 -4.32 -25.04
N ILE A 313 -26.24 -5.56 -25.48
CA ILE A 313 -25.83 -5.98 -26.83
C ILE A 313 -26.56 -5.14 -27.89
N GLY A 314 -25.78 -4.54 -28.80
CA GLY A 314 -26.27 -3.64 -29.84
C GLY A 314 -26.39 -2.17 -29.44
N GLU A 315 -26.05 -1.79 -28.20
CA GLU A 315 -25.86 -0.40 -27.80
C GLU A 315 -24.40 0.04 -28.01
N ASN A 316 -24.14 1.35 -27.88
CA ASN A 316 -22.76 1.85 -27.93
C ASN A 316 -21.98 1.37 -26.70
N TYR A 317 -20.68 1.14 -26.87
CA TYR A 317 -19.78 1.02 -25.73
C TYR A 317 -19.84 2.25 -24.81
N PRO A 318 -19.58 2.10 -23.50
CA PRO A 318 -19.55 3.20 -22.53
C PRO A 318 -18.63 4.35 -22.92
N SER A 319 -17.53 4.06 -23.60
CA SER A 319 -16.60 5.05 -24.15
C SER A 319 -15.92 4.52 -25.42
N ARG A 320 -14.98 5.29 -25.98
CA ARG A 320 -14.24 4.99 -27.22
C ARG A 320 -12.94 5.79 -27.28
N LEU A 321 -12.01 5.40 -28.15
CA LEU A 321 -10.82 6.20 -28.42
C LEU A 321 -11.22 7.64 -28.77
N GLY A 322 -10.57 8.61 -28.11
CA GLY A 322 -10.86 10.03 -28.26
C GLY A 322 -11.96 10.61 -27.37
N ASP A 323 -12.67 9.82 -26.58
CA ASP A 323 -13.66 10.28 -25.58
C ASP A 323 -13.01 10.35 -24.19
N ILE A 324 -12.15 11.36 -23.99
CA ILE A 324 -11.21 11.41 -22.87
C ILE A 324 -11.89 11.88 -21.58
N ASN A 325 -12.98 12.63 -21.68
CA ASN A 325 -13.76 13.06 -20.53
C ASN A 325 -14.93 12.11 -20.20
N PHE A 326 -15.05 10.98 -20.89
CA PHE A 326 -16.07 9.95 -20.70
C PHE A 326 -17.51 10.48 -20.81
N ASP A 327 -17.75 11.45 -21.69
CA ASP A 327 -19.10 11.96 -21.98
C ASP A 327 -19.77 11.30 -23.20
N ASN A 328 -19.06 10.32 -23.79
CA ASN A 328 -19.44 9.56 -24.97
C ASN A 328 -19.54 10.42 -26.24
N GLN A 329 -18.88 11.59 -26.28
CA GLN A 329 -18.85 12.48 -27.44
C GLN A 329 -17.43 12.95 -27.74
N ILE A 330 -16.88 12.53 -28.88
CA ILE A 330 -15.63 13.08 -29.38
C ILE A 330 -15.87 14.53 -29.85
N ASN A 331 -15.34 15.49 -29.11
CA ASN A 331 -15.53 16.91 -29.36
C ASN A 331 -14.28 17.74 -28.96
N ILE A 332 -14.43 19.08 -28.96
CA ILE A 332 -13.30 19.98 -28.70
C ILE A 332 -12.78 19.89 -27.26
N ILE A 333 -13.60 19.41 -26.31
CA ILE A 333 -13.21 19.23 -24.91
C ILE A 333 -12.15 18.14 -24.81
N ASP A 334 -12.28 17.04 -25.53
CA ASP A 334 -11.27 15.96 -25.59
C ASP A 334 -9.93 16.49 -26.09
N ILE A 335 -9.95 17.27 -27.17
CA ILE A 335 -8.74 17.93 -27.69
C ILE A 335 -8.09 18.84 -26.64
N ILE A 336 -8.89 19.59 -25.86
CA ILE A 336 -8.36 20.45 -24.80
C ILE A 336 -7.64 19.61 -23.73
N ILE A 337 -8.13 18.42 -23.42
CA ILE A 337 -7.49 17.51 -22.47
C ILE A 337 -6.16 16.99 -23.04
N ILE A 338 -6.11 16.54 -24.29
CA ILE A 338 -4.83 16.14 -24.93
C ILE A 338 -3.83 17.29 -24.93
N VAL A 339 -4.27 18.50 -25.30
CA VAL A 339 -3.40 19.69 -25.26
C VAL A 339 -2.87 19.91 -23.85
N SER A 340 -3.67 19.68 -22.81
CA SER A 340 -3.23 19.81 -21.42
C SER A 340 -2.14 18.78 -21.07
N PHE A 341 -2.29 17.52 -21.52
CA PHE A 341 -1.27 16.49 -21.33
C PHE A 341 0.04 16.82 -22.04
N ILE A 342 -0.03 17.30 -23.29
CA ILE A 342 1.15 17.72 -24.05
C ILE A 342 1.84 18.93 -23.39
N VAL A 343 1.08 19.94 -22.97
CA VAL A 343 1.63 21.18 -22.37
C VAL A 343 2.25 20.90 -21.01
N ASN A 344 1.67 19.99 -20.23
CA ASN A 344 2.20 19.57 -18.94
C ASN A 344 3.34 18.54 -19.05
N ASP A 345 3.74 18.19 -20.28
CA ASP A 345 4.87 17.30 -20.56
C ASP A 345 4.70 15.91 -19.93
N ILE A 346 3.51 15.31 -20.12
CA ILE A 346 3.16 13.99 -19.56
C ILE A 346 4.16 12.89 -19.98
N ASN A 347 4.82 13.06 -21.13
CA ASN A 347 5.83 12.12 -21.63
C ASN A 347 7.07 12.08 -20.71
N ASN A 348 7.30 13.12 -19.91
CA ASN A 348 8.34 13.17 -18.88
C ASN A 348 7.78 12.99 -17.46
N TYR A 349 6.47 13.16 -17.25
CA TYR A 349 5.78 12.99 -15.97
C TYR A 349 4.49 12.20 -16.17
N TYR A 350 4.61 10.87 -16.09
CA TYR A 350 3.49 9.94 -16.22
C TYR A 350 2.78 9.81 -14.88
N ASP A 351 1.54 10.29 -14.82
CA ASP A 351 0.64 10.10 -13.68
C ASP A 351 -0.29 8.93 -13.99
N GLU A 352 -0.02 7.80 -13.35
CA GLU A 352 -0.77 6.55 -13.52
C GLU A 352 -2.25 6.68 -13.16
N SER A 353 -2.64 7.66 -12.36
CA SER A 353 -4.05 7.91 -12.07
C SER A 353 -4.85 8.32 -13.32
N ASN A 354 -4.18 8.85 -14.35
CA ASN A 354 -4.79 9.25 -15.62
C ASN A 354 -4.60 8.19 -16.72
N SER A 355 -4.25 6.94 -16.39
CA SER A 355 -3.83 5.96 -17.39
C SER A 355 -4.91 5.65 -18.44
N ILE A 356 -6.19 5.62 -18.05
CA ILE A 356 -7.30 5.39 -19.00
C ILE A 356 -7.43 6.60 -19.92
N GLU A 357 -7.41 7.82 -19.38
CA GLU A 357 -7.48 9.06 -20.15
C GLU A 357 -6.32 9.17 -21.15
N LEU A 358 -5.11 8.77 -20.74
CA LEU A 358 -3.94 8.72 -21.60
C LEU A 358 -4.12 7.66 -22.69
N TYR A 359 -4.61 6.47 -22.36
CA TYR A 359 -4.93 5.44 -23.36
C TYR A 359 -5.94 5.96 -24.40
N LEU A 360 -7.01 6.63 -23.96
CA LEU A 360 -8.02 7.20 -24.85
C LEU A 360 -7.50 8.41 -25.66
N SER A 361 -6.42 9.05 -25.19
CA SER A 361 -5.78 10.19 -25.84
C SER A 361 -4.81 9.79 -26.95
N ASP A 362 -4.21 8.59 -26.88
CA ASP A 362 -3.36 7.99 -27.92
C ASP A 362 -4.23 7.44 -29.05
N TYR A 363 -4.79 8.34 -29.84
CA TYR A 363 -5.81 7.98 -30.82
C TYR A 363 -5.23 7.15 -31.97
N ASN A 364 -3.98 7.41 -32.36
CA ASN A 364 -3.31 6.69 -33.44
C ASN A 364 -2.59 5.41 -32.96
N LEU A 365 -2.60 5.15 -31.64
CA LEU A 365 -2.03 3.98 -30.97
C LEU A 365 -0.52 3.81 -31.23
N ASP A 366 0.21 4.91 -31.32
CA ASP A 366 1.67 4.90 -31.48
C ASP A 366 2.43 4.95 -30.13
N ASN A 367 1.70 5.03 -29.02
CA ASN A 367 2.18 5.18 -27.63
C ASN A 367 2.83 6.54 -27.33
N GLU A 368 2.62 7.56 -28.17
CA GLU A 368 3.10 8.92 -27.94
C GLU A 368 1.94 9.93 -27.97
N ILE A 369 1.56 10.50 -26.82
CA ILE A 369 0.57 11.58 -26.78
C ILE A 369 1.17 12.85 -27.40
N ASN A 370 0.73 13.21 -28.61
CA ASN A 370 1.30 14.31 -29.36
C ASN A 370 0.30 15.01 -30.30
N ILE A 371 0.81 15.87 -31.19
CA ILE A 371 -0.03 16.66 -32.10
C ILE A 371 -0.73 15.81 -33.17
N LEU A 372 -0.22 14.61 -33.46
CA LEU A 372 -0.82 13.69 -34.42
C LEU A 372 -2.17 13.19 -33.93
N ASP A 373 -2.30 12.85 -32.64
CA ASP A 373 -3.58 12.47 -32.02
C ASP A 373 -4.63 13.57 -32.16
N ILE A 374 -4.22 14.82 -31.91
CA ILE A 374 -5.08 15.99 -32.07
C ILE A 374 -5.53 16.14 -33.53
N ILE A 375 -4.62 15.97 -34.49
CA ILE A 375 -4.96 16.10 -35.92
C ILE A 375 -6.00 15.05 -36.31
N GLU A 376 -5.87 13.82 -35.83
CA GLU A 376 -6.82 12.75 -36.12
C GLU A 376 -8.20 13.02 -35.50
N LEU A 377 -8.26 13.46 -34.24
CA LEU A 377 -9.53 13.84 -33.61
C LEU A 377 -10.19 15.05 -34.28
N VAL A 378 -9.41 16.05 -34.70
CA VAL A 378 -9.95 17.19 -35.44
C VAL A 378 -10.56 16.73 -36.77
N ASN A 379 -9.91 15.80 -37.48
CA ASN A 379 -10.45 15.25 -38.73
C ASN A 379 -11.78 14.53 -38.49
N ILE A 380 -11.90 13.76 -37.41
CA ILE A 380 -13.15 13.09 -37.01
C ILE A 380 -14.25 14.11 -36.71
N ILE A 381 -13.96 15.11 -35.87
CA ILE A 381 -14.93 16.15 -35.48
C ILE A 381 -15.41 16.94 -36.71
N LEU A 382 -14.50 17.24 -37.64
CA LEU A 382 -14.80 17.98 -38.87
C LEU A 382 -15.40 17.10 -39.98
N ASN A 383 -15.48 15.78 -39.79
CA ASN A 383 -15.84 14.78 -40.80
C ASN A 383 -15.00 14.91 -42.10
N ASN A 384 -13.68 15.13 -41.97
CA ASN A 384 -12.76 15.34 -43.09
C ASN A 384 -11.70 14.26 -43.23
#